data_AF-A0A7S2YEE7-F1
#
_entry.id   AF-A0A7S2YEE7-F1
#
_cell.length_a   1.000
_cell.length_b   1.000
_cell.length_c   1.000
_cell.angle_alpha   90.00
_cell.angle_beta   90.00
_cell.angle_gamma   90.00
#
_symmetry.space_group_name_H-M   'P 1'
#
loop_
_entity.id
_entity.type
_entity.pdbx_description
1 polymer ?
#
loop_
_entity_poly.entity_id
_entity_poly.type
_entity_poly.pdbx_seq_one_letter_code
_entity_poly.pdbx_strand_id
1 'polypeptide(L)'
;MPKREDDPLLPNEKAGSRSNHHPQVKDLFSMHSQGNMDSTLNWPVQPETLRFYAYVFFWIMGFLAMALTELVVKDRLAAGPPPGDPSCPPFEMGQGGFDLHTHSHLIRVYGFNNICSNWDYSPAREIVAMVYPLFEYTLILYLVADFINVAISYQKGWVSPRYYRVARTLFPIMLILCSWFRMIFVILVYEDARGHTAGFLGLQLTLMMVACLNVWYISETKLEYDILGGRRGTQIASLIYLVCDLAVSATKFWLDVHVVLGYDYPSWGMKPVGSLVVGECVDHVWMLFNAILPLIISYVRSQKEQPLEITIDLQAPKYILQRIREQEKEANEPPVP
;
A
#
# COMPACT_ATOMS: atom_id res chain seq x y z
N MET A 1 -18.29 -51.08 8.82
CA MET A 1 -19.56 -51.84 8.95
C MET A 1 -19.52 -52.61 10.26
N PRO A 2 -20.64 -52.88 10.96
CA PRO A 2 -22.03 -52.40 10.75
C PRO A 2 -22.18 -50.86 10.82
N LYS A 3 -23.36 -50.22 10.85
CA LYS A 3 -24.76 -50.69 10.70
C LYS A 3 -25.52 -49.73 9.73
N ARG A 4 -26.66 -49.21 10.17
CA ARG A 4 -27.73 -48.41 9.53
C ARG A 4 -28.85 -48.24 10.57
N GLU A 5 -29.38 -47.04 10.71
CA GLU A 5 -30.78 -46.69 11.06
C GLU A 5 -31.00 -45.42 10.19
N ASP A 6 -31.85 -45.36 9.16
CA ASP A 6 -33.23 -45.81 8.97
C ASP A 6 -34.20 -45.15 9.98
N ASP A 7 -34.76 -43.98 9.61
CA ASP A 7 -36.21 -43.86 9.50
C ASP A 7 -36.65 -42.69 8.56
N PRO A 8 -37.86 -42.74 7.96
CA PRO A 8 -38.31 -41.83 6.91
C PRO A 8 -39.20 -40.69 7.44
N LEU A 9 -39.54 -39.73 6.57
CA LEU A 9 -40.89 -39.14 6.51
C LEU A 9 -41.06 -38.32 5.21
N LEU A 10 -41.82 -38.87 4.25
CA LEU A 10 -42.37 -38.14 3.11
C LEU A 10 -43.68 -37.46 3.53
N PRO A 11 -43.98 -36.29 2.95
CA PRO A 11 -45.37 -35.92 2.68
C PRO A 11 -45.61 -35.69 1.18
N ASN A 12 -46.21 -36.73 0.59
CA ASN A 12 -47.43 -36.64 -0.22
C ASN A 12 -47.44 -35.73 -1.48
N GLU A 13 -47.52 -36.37 -2.64
CA GLU A 13 -47.79 -35.74 -3.92
C GLU A 13 -49.11 -34.97 -3.91
N LYS A 14 -49.11 -33.74 -4.46
CA LYS A 14 -50.31 -33.16 -5.07
C LYS A 14 -50.05 -32.97 -6.55
N ALA A 15 -50.72 -33.80 -7.35
CA ALA A 15 -50.71 -33.73 -8.80
C ALA A 15 -51.22 -32.36 -9.28
N GLY A 16 -50.31 -31.51 -9.73
CA GLY A 16 -50.61 -30.27 -10.43
C GLY A 16 -50.28 -30.43 -11.90
N SER A 17 -51.29 -30.69 -12.73
CA SER A 17 -51.15 -30.67 -14.19
C SER A 17 -50.66 -29.29 -14.63
N ARG A 18 -49.38 -29.19 -15.00
CA ARG A 18 -48.79 -28.03 -15.66
C ARG A 18 -48.54 -28.39 -17.11
N SER A 19 -49.18 -27.67 -18.02
CA SER A 19 -48.96 -27.78 -19.44
C SER A 19 -47.50 -27.51 -19.78
N ASN A 20 -46.89 -28.39 -20.58
CA ASN A 20 -45.57 -28.16 -21.17
C ASN A 20 -45.65 -27.06 -22.25
N HIS A 21 -45.74 -25.81 -21.82
CA HIS A 21 -45.18 -24.71 -22.57
C HIS A 21 -43.72 -24.59 -22.17
N HIS A 22 -42.84 -25.28 -22.91
CA HIS A 22 -41.46 -24.82 -23.05
C HIS A 22 -41.54 -23.39 -23.61
N PRO A 23 -41.07 -22.36 -22.87
CA PRO A 23 -40.81 -21.07 -23.51
C PRO A 23 -39.76 -21.34 -24.58
N GLN A 24 -40.03 -20.95 -25.83
CA GLN A 24 -39.01 -21.08 -26.85
C GLN A 24 -37.82 -20.22 -26.43
N VAL A 25 -36.64 -20.83 -26.34
CA VAL A 25 -35.39 -20.14 -25.94
C VAL A 25 -35.08 -18.94 -26.86
N LYS A 26 -35.69 -18.90 -28.05
CA LYS A 26 -35.68 -17.76 -28.99
C LYS A 26 -36.25 -16.46 -28.40
N ASP A 27 -37.28 -16.51 -27.57
CA ASP A 27 -37.98 -15.29 -27.10
C ASP A 27 -37.28 -14.60 -25.92
N LEU A 28 -36.40 -15.30 -25.19
CA LEU A 28 -35.59 -14.67 -24.13
C LEU A 28 -34.35 -13.94 -24.69
N PHE A 29 -33.93 -14.26 -25.92
CA PHE A 29 -32.80 -13.61 -26.59
C PHE A 29 -33.21 -12.51 -27.58
N SER A 30 -34.41 -12.55 -28.14
CA SER A 30 -34.89 -11.54 -29.10
C SER A 30 -35.16 -10.17 -28.47
N MET A 31 -35.42 -10.11 -27.15
CA MET A 31 -35.89 -8.90 -26.46
C MET A 31 -34.79 -7.93 -25.97
N HIS A 32 -33.51 -8.15 -26.30
CA HIS A 32 -32.39 -7.26 -25.95
C HIS A 32 -31.50 -6.83 -27.14
N SER A 33 -31.74 -7.34 -28.36
CA SER A 33 -30.83 -7.17 -29.50
C SER A 33 -30.95 -5.84 -30.28
N GLN A 34 -31.26 -4.73 -29.61
CA GLN A 34 -31.17 -3.37 -30.18
C GLN A 34 -30.51 -2.34 -29.24
N GLY A 35 -29.98 -2.78 -28.09
CA GLY A 35 -29.05 -1.98 -27.29
C GLY A 35 -27.63 -2.05 -27.90
N ASN A 36 -26.95 -0.91 -27.98
CA ASN A 36 -25.61 -0.77 -28.54
C ASN A 36 -24.63 -1.80 -27.92
N MET A 37 -24.18 -2.80 -28.69
CA MET A 37 -23.39 -3.93 -28.15
C MET A 37 -21.94 -3.60 -27.79
N ASP A 38 -21.48 -2.38 -28.05
CA ASP A 38 -20.17 -1.87 -27.60
C ASP A 38 -20.23 -1.43 -26.12
N SER A 39 -20.54 -2.38 -25.22
CA SER A 39 -20.52 -2.15 -23.78
C SER A 39 -19.07 -2.10 -23.27
N THR A 40 -18.38 -1.00 -23.56
CA THR A 40 -17.07 -0.70 -22.99
C THR A 40 -17.23 -0.20 -21.56
N LEU A 41 -16.54 -0.82 -20.60
CA LEU A 41 -16.47 -0.35 -19.22
C LEU A 41 -15.21 0.50 -19.05
N ASN A 42 -15.38 1.80 -18.84
CA ASN A 42 -14.27 2.73 -18.59
C ASN A 42 -14.12 2.96 -17.08
N TRP A 43 -12.92 2.74 -16.55
CA TRP A 43 -12.56 2.98 -15.16
C TRP A 43 -11.36 3.93 -15.08
N PRO A 44 -11.54 5.19 -14.64
CA PRO A 44 -10.43 6.12 -14.44
C PRO A 44 -9.66 5.77 -13.15
N VAL A 45 -8.37 5.48 -13.27
CA VAL A 45 -7.45 5.26 -12.14
C VAL A 45 -6.46 6.41 -12.08
N GLN A 46 -6.56 7.25 -11.05
CA GLN A 46 -5.60 8.32 -10.79
C GLN A 46 -4.48 7.81 -9.88
N PRO A 47 -3.21 7.68 -10.33
CA PRO A 47 -2.14 7.12 -9.51
C PRO A 47 -1.94 7.87 -8.19
N GLU A 48 -1.98 9.21 -8.23
CA GLU A 48 -1.80 10.03 -7.03
C GLU A 48 -2.95 9.91 -6.01
N THR A 49 -4.14 9.44 -6.42
CA THR A 49 -5.22 9.06 -5.49
C THR A 49 -4.86 7.80 -4.69
N LEU A 50 -4.20 6.82 -5.32
CA LEU A 50 -3.66 5.65 -4.62
C LEU A 50 -2.59 6.08 -3.62
N ARG A 51 -1.64 6.92 -4.03
CA ARG A 51 -0.64 7.50 -3.13
C ARG A 51 -1.28 8.22 -1.94
N PHE A 52 -2.30 9.05 -2.19
CA PHE A 52 -3.05 9.75 -1.13
C PHE A 52 -3.67 8.75 -0.14
N TYR A 53 -4.39 7.74 -0.62
CA TYR A 53 -4.99 6.73 0.26
C TYR A 53 -3.94 5.91 1.01
N ALA A 54 -2.78 5.60 0.43
CA ALA A 54 -1.68 4.97 1.14
C ALA A 54 -1.26 5.81 2.35
N TYR A 55 -1.02 7.12 2.19
CA TYR A 55 -0.70 7.99 3.32
C TYR A 55 -1.84 8.11 4.34
N VAL A 56 -3.11 8.14 3.91
CA VAL A 56 -4.26 8.09 4.83
C VAL A 56 -4.25 6.81 5.66
N PHE A 57 -4.02 5.65 5.04
CA PHE A 57 -3.94 4.37 5.76
C PHE A 57 -2.72 4.30 6.70
N PHE A 58 -1.58 4.86 6.30
CA PHE A 58 -0.41 4.99 7.18
C PHE A 58 -0.73 5.81 8.45
N TRP A 59 -1.42 6.94 8.31
CA TRP A 59 -1.82 7.76 9.47
C TRP A 59 -2.90 7.09 10.32
N ILE A 60 -3.90 6.43 9.72
CA ILE A 60 -4.89 5.62 10.47
C ILE A 60 -4.18 4.52 11.28
N MET A 61 -3.23 3.82 10.66
CA MET A 61 -2.41 2.80 11.29
C MET A 61 -1.60 3.38 12.48
N GLY A 62 -0.97 4.54 12.31
CA GLY A 62 -0.22 5.22 13.37
C GLY A 62 -1.08 5.72 14.53
N PHE A 63 -2.25 6.32 14.26
CA PHE A 63 -3.18 6.74 15.32
C PHE A 63 -3.74 5.54 16.09
N LEU A 64 -4.06 4.44 15.41
CA LEU A 64 -4.51 3.20 16.05
C LEU A 64 -3.41 2.60 16.94
N ALA A 65 -2.17 2.58 16.46
CA ALA A 65 -1.01 2.10 17.20
C ALA A 65 -0.76 2.91 18.48
N MET A 66 -0.74 4.25 18.38
CA MET A 66 -0.62 5.13 19.54
C MET A 66 -1.76 4.90 20.53
N ALA A 67 -3.01 4.83 20.07
CA ALA A 67 -4.17 4.60 20.94
C ALA A 67 -4.10 3.24 21.66
N LEU A 68 -3.77 2.15 20.97
CA LEU A 68 -3.60 0.83 21.58
C LEU A 68 -2.42 0.80 22.55
N THR A 69 -1.36 1.55 22.25
CA THR A 69 -0.18 1.64 23.11
C THR A 69 -0.47 2.36 24.41
N GLU A 70 -1.10 3.54 24.34
CA GLU A 70 -1.52 4.32 25.51
C GLU A 70 -2.56 3.59 26.37
N LEU A 71 -3.56 2.93 25.75
CA LEU A 71 -4.71 2.36 26.47
C LEU A 71 -4.52 0.92 26.97
N VAL A 72 -3.53 0.18 26.46
CA VAL A 72 -3.39 -1.27 26.75
C VAL A 72 -1.93 -1.71 26.91
N VAL A 73 -1.06 -1.34 25.97
CA VAL A 73 0.33 -1.88 25.96
C VAL A 73 1.11 -1.39 27.17
N LYS A 74 1.07 -0.09 27.50
CA LYS A 74 1.85 0.46 28.61
C LYS A 74 1.53 -0.20 29.94
N ASP A 75 0.26 -0.30 30.30
CA ASP A 75 -0.17 -0.93 31.56
C ASP A 75 0.21 -2.41 31.60
N ARG A 76 0.08 -3.13 30.47
CA ARG A 76 0.54 -4.52 30.34
C ARG A 76 2.05 -4.67 30.52
N LEU A 77 2.85 -3.80 29.89
CA LEU A 77 4.30 -3.84 30.01
C LEU A 77 4.77 -3.44 31.42
N ALA A 78 4.10 -2.49 32.06
CA ALA A 78 4.38 -2.07 33.43
C ALA A 78 3.96 -3.11 34.48
N ALA A 79 2.92 -3.92 34.21
CA ALA A 79 2.53 -5.04 35.07
C ALA A 79 3.52 -6.22 35.05
N GLY A 80 4.27 -6.38 33.94
CA GLY A 80 5.23 -7.48 33.78
C GLY A 80 4.60 -8.81 33.34
N PRO A 81 5.39 -9.90 33.28
CA PRO A 81 4.89 -11.21 32.90
C PRO A 81 3.96 -11.80 33.98
N PRO A 82 2.96 -12.63 33.62
CA PRO A 82 2.14 -13.34 34.60
C PRO A 82 2.98 -14.21 35.55
N PRO A 83 2.56 -14.39 36.83
CA PRO A 83 3.29 -15.23 37.77
C PRO A 83 3.44 -16.67 37.27
N GLY A 84 4.69 -17.12 37.11
CA GLY A 84 5.01 -18.48 36.63
C GLY A 84 5.20 -18.61 35.11
N ASP A 85 5.01 -17.54 34.34
CA ASP A 85 5.38 -17.50 32.92
C ASP A 85 6.91 -17.29 32.81
N PRO A 86 7.69 -18.22 32.22
CA PRO A 86 9.13 -18.05 32.07
C PRO A 86 9.40 -16.87 31.13
N SER A 87 9.88 -15.75 31.72
CA SER A 87 9.96 -14.42 31.12
C SER A 87 10.44 -14.42 29.65
N CYS A 88 9.49 -14.50 28.73
CA CYS A 88 9.76 -14.30 27.31
C CYS A 88 10.07 -12.81 27.05
N PRO A 89 10.85 -12.52 25.99
CA PRO A 89 10.95 -11.16 25.47
C PRO A 89 9.54 -10.57 25.28
N PRO A 90 9.27 -9.34 25.74
CA PRO A 90 10.22 -8.25 25.99
C PRO A 90 10.81 -8.12 27.43
N PHE A 91 10.54 -9.04 28.36
CA PHE A 91 10.78 -8.82 29.81
C PHE A 91 12.19 -9.20 30.34
N GLU A 92 13.22 -9.23 29.50
CA GLU A 92 14.53 -9.79 29.85
C GLU A 92 15.34 -8.99 30.91
N MET A 93 14.97 -7.75 31.23
CA MET A 93 15.76 -6.87 32.13
C MET A 93 15.41 -6.96 33.62
N GLY A 94 14.56 -7.91 34.03
CA GLY A 94 14.26 -8.16 35.43
C GLY A 94 12.87 -8.79 35.64
N GLN A 95 12.62 -9.36 36.82
CA GLN A 95 11.36 -10.02 37.16
C GLN A 95 10.18 -9.05 37.41
N GLY A 96 10.19 -7.88 36.79
CA GLY A 96 9.14 -6.86 36.90
C GLY A 96 8.80 -6.29 35.52
N GLY A 97 7.70 -5.54 35.45
CA GLY A 97 7.38 -4.79 34.24
C GLY A 97 8.36 -3.66 33.94
N PHE A 98 8.28 -3.11 32.73
CA PHE A 98 9.12 -2.00 32.28
C PHE A 98 8.28 -0.88 31.67
N ASP A 99 8.72 0.37 31.89
CA ASP A 99 8.14 1.54 31.25
C ASP A 99 8.64 1.66 29.80
N LEU A 100 7.68 1.69 28.86
CA LEU A 100 7.90 1.84 27.42
C LEU A 100 8.61 3.16 27.06
N HIS A 101 8.44 4.23 27.85
CA HIS A 101 9.08 5.52 27.58
C HIS A 101 10.57 5.57 27.91
N THR A 102 11.08 4.61 28.70
CA THR A 102 12.46 4.65 29.22
C THR A 102 13.24 3.36 28.97
N HIS A 103 12.57 2.22 28.80
CA HIS A 103 13.22 0.89 28.71
C HIS A 103 12.96 0.15 27.39
N SER A 104 12.32 0.79 26.40
CA SER A 104 12.06 0.18 25.10
C SER A 104 13.35 -0.31 24.43
N HIS A 105 13.23 -1.33 23.60
CA HIS A 105 14.35 -1.88 22.85
C HIS A 105 14.88 -0.86 21.81
N LEU A 106 14.02 0.02 21.29
CA LEU A 106 14.44 1.15 20.46
C LEU A 106 15.27 2.15 21.24
N ILE A 107 14.96 2.48 22.51
CA ILE A 107 15.80 3.37 23.32
C ILE A 107 17.20 2.78 23.54
N ARG A 108 17.31 1.45 23.72
CA ARG A 108 18.63 0.78 23.86
C ARG A 108 19.47 0.84 22.58
N VAL A 109 18.83 0.88 21.41
CA VAL A 109 19.48 0.87 20.09
C VAL A 109 19.74 2.27 19.57
N TYR A 110 18.77 3.19 19.70
CA TYR A 110 18.75 4.52 19.11
C TYR A 110 18.97 5.66 20.10
N GLY A 111 18.78 5.41 21.40
CA GLY A 111 18.74 6.44 22.44
C GLY A 111 17.40 7.17 22.61
N PHE A 112 16.42 6.89 21.74
CA PHE A 112 15.10 7.52 21.76
C PHE A 112 14.02 6.56 21.23
N ASN A 113 12.76 6.89 21.48
CA ASN A 113 11.62 6.21 20.85
C ASN A 113 11.29 6.89 19.52
N ASN A 114 11.36 6.15 18.42
CA ASN A 114 10.75 6.55 17.14
C ASN A 114 9.29 6.06 17.07
N ILE A 115 8.59 6.36 15.97
CA ILE A 115 7.16 6.01 15.81
C ILE A 115 6.87 4.50 15.97
N CYS A 116 7.81 3.61 15.63
CA CYS A 116 7.63 2.16 15.73
C CYS A 116 7.42 1.65 17.15
N SER A 117 7.90 2.39 18.17
CA SER A 117 7.66 2.06 19.58
C SER A 117 6.17 1.89 19.94
N ASN A 118 5.26 2.49 19.15
CA ASN A 118 3.81 2.37 19.30
C ASN A 118 3.19 1.10 18.71
N TRP A 119 3.96 0.30 17.94
CA TRP A 119 3.48 -0.93 17.30
C TRP A 119 4.46 -2.11 17.38
N ASP A 120 5.56 -2.01 18.15
CA ASP A 120 6.52 -3.10 18.35
C ASP A 120 6.02 -4.19 19.33
N TYR A 121 5.08 -3.84 20.21
CA TYR A 121 4.65 -4.65 21.35
C TYR A 121 3.17 -5.07 21.24
N SER A 122 2.86 -6.26 21.75
CA SER A 122 1.50 -6.81 21.73
C SER A 122 0.59 -6.13 22.77
N PRO A 123 -0.72 -5.92 22.48
CA PRO A 123 -1.43 -6.34 21.27
C PRO A 123 -1.39 -5.33 20.10
N ALA A 124 -0.73 -4.17 20.28
CA ALA A 124 -0.70 -3.14 19.24
C ALA A 124 -0.08 -3.68 17.94
N ARG A 125 1.06 -4.38 18.04
CA ARG A 125 1.74 -5.02 16.90
C ARG A 125 0.81 -5.86 16.04
N GLU A 126 0.08 -6.81 16.64
CA GLU A 126 -0.76 -7.75 15.90
C GLU A 126 -1.93 -7.04 15.21
N ILE A 127 -2.58 -6.10 15.90
CA ILE A 127 -3.72 -5.35 15.34
C ILE A 127 -3.24 -4.42 14.22
N VAL A 128 -2.11 -3.73 14.42
CA VAL A 128 -1.51 -2.84 13.43
C VAL A 128 -1.04 -3.63 12.20
N ALA A 129 -0.49 -4.83 12.39
CA ALA A 129 -0.12 -5.75 11.29
C ALA A 129 -1.32 -6.23 10.45
N MET A 130 -2.54 -6.27 11.01
CA MET A 130 -3.77 -6.54 10.24
C MET A 130 -4.23 -5.34 9.41
N VAL A 131 -3.92 -4.11 9.84
CA VAL A 131 -4.28 -2.86 9.14
C VAL A 131 -3.22 -2.47 8.10
N TYR A 132 -1.95 -2.78 8.36
CA TYR A 132 -0.80 -2.47 7.51
C TYR A 132 -0.97 -2.85 6.01
N PRO A 133 -1.57 -3.99 5.62
CA PRO A 133 -1.81 -4.32 4.21
C PRO A 133 -2.60 -3.26 3.43
N LEU A 134 -3.45 -2.46 4.09
CA LEU A 134 -4.13 -1.33 3.45
C LEU A 134 -3.13 -0.27 2.98
N PHE A 135 -2.13 0.05 3.80
CA PHE A 135 -1.02 0.94 3.40
C PHE A 135 -0.12 0.26 2.36
N GLU A 136 0.38 -0.95 2.65
CA GLU A 136 1.33 -1.68 1.80
C GLU A 136 0.80 -1.87 0.38
N TYR A 137 -0.38 -2.46 0.23
CA TYR A 137 -0.93 -2.78 -1.09
C TYR A 137 -1.36 -1.53 -1.85
N THR A 138 -1.85 -0.50 -1.17
CA THR A 138 -2.19 0.77 -1.85
C THR A 138 -0.93 1.48 -2.33
N LEU A 139 0.18 1.45 -1.59
CA LEU A 139 1.47 2.00 -2.02
C LEU A 139 2.07 1.18 -3.17
N ILE A 140 1.97 -0.15 -3.15
CA ILE A 140 2.39 -1.02 -4.26
C ILE A 140 1.55 -0.76 -5.51
N LEU A 141 0.22 -0.64 -5.39
CA LEU A 141 -0.68 -0.29 -6.50
C LEU A 141 -0.35 1.08 -7.08
N TYR A 142 0.02 2.06 -6.23
CA TYR A 142 0.56 3.34 -6.70
C TYR A 142 1.82 3.16 -7.55
N LEU A 143 2.83 2.43 -7.07
CA LEU A 143 4.08 2.20 -7.81
C LEU A 143 3.83 1.54 -9.17
N VAL A 144 2.88 0.60 -9.25
CA VAL A 144 2.47 -0.04 -10.51
C VAL A 144 1.76 0.95 -11.43
N ALA A 145 0.79 1.70 -10.93
CA ALA A 145 0.03 2.67 -11.72
C ALA A 145 0.92 3.82 -12.23
N ASP A 146 1.84 4.32 -11.41
CA ASP A 146 2.82 5.34 -11.79
C ASP A 146 3.78 4.82 -12.87
N PHE A 147 4.28 3.58 -12.74
CA PHE A 147 5.12 2.99 -13.79
C PHE A 147 4.36 2.81 -15.13
N ILE A 148 3.07 2.44 -15.08
CA ILE A 148 2.20 2.38 -16.27
C ILE A 148 2.04 3.78 -16.90
N ASN A 149 1.79 4.80 -16.08
CA ASN A 149 1.71 6.20 -16.51
C ASN A 149 3.00 6.65 -17.20
N VAL A 150 4.16 6.35 -16.60
CA VAL A 150 5.49 6.62 -17.17
C VAL A 150 5.70 5.89 -18.51
N ALA A 151 5.27 4.64 -18.64
CA ALA A 151 5.37 3.87 -19.89
C ALA A 151 4.49 4.46 -21.01
N ILE A 152 3.26 4.88 -20.69
CA ILE A 152 2.34 5.55 -21.62
C ILE A 152 2.90 6.91 -22.04
N SER A 153 3.40 7.70 -21.09
CA SER A 153 4.05 8.99 -21.34
C SER A 153 5.29 8.85 -22.22
N TYR A 154 6.05 7.75 -22.08
CA TYR A 154 7.17 7.44 -22.97
C TYR A 154 6.70 7.13 -24.40
N GLN A 155 5.66 6.30 -24.56
CA GLN A 155 5.06 6.01 -25.87
C GLN A 155 4.48 7.26 -26.55
N LYS A 156 3.91 8.20 -25.78
CA LYS A 156 3.42 9.51 -26.26
C LYS A 156 4.54 10.54 -26.52
N GLY A 157 5.81 10.21 -26.22
CA GLY A 157 6.95 11.11 -26.37
C GLY A 157 7.00 12.27 -25.35
N TRP A 158 6.26 12.17 -24.24
CA TRP A 158 6.21 13.17 -23.18
C TRP A 158 7.39 13.10 -22.21
N VAL A 159 8.08 11.96 -22.12
CA VAL A 159 9.29 11.76 -21.32
C VAL A 159 10.42 11.13 -22.15
N SER A 160 11.65 11.47 -21.80
CA SER A 160 12.83 11.03 -22.54
C SER A 160 13.14 9.53 -22.37
N PRO A 161 13.84 8.90 -23.35
CA PRO A 161 14.32 7.52 -23.22
C PRO A 161 15.29 7.30 -22.06
N ARG A 162 15.90 8.37 -21.53
CA ARG A 162 16.78 8.31 -20.35
C ARG A 162 15.96 8.13 -19.08
N TYR A 163 14.95 8.98 -18.88
CA TYR A 163 14.01 8.87 -17.77
C TYR A 163 13.34 7.50 -17.73
N TYR A 164 12.75 7.06 -18.86
CA TYR A 164 12.07 5.76 -18.93
C TYR A 164 13.00 4.57 -18.60
N ARG A 165 14.27 4.61 -19.04
CA ARG A 165 15.26 3.57 -18.70
C ARG A 165 15.53 3.51 -17.19
N VAL A 166 15.67 4.66 -16.53
CA VAL A 166 15.88 4.73 -15.07
C VAL A 166 14.63 4.23 -14.34
N ALA A 167 13.44 4.75 -14.66
CA ALA A 167 12.18 4.29 -14.06
C ALA A 167 11.98 2.78 -14.19
N ARG A 168 12.19 2.21 -15.38
CA ARG A 168 12.10 0.75 -15.63
C ARG A 168 13.11 -0.08 -14.81
N THR A 169 14.27 0.50 -14.47
CA THR A 169 15.30 -0.20 -13.69
C THR A 169 15.00 -0.11 -12.20
N LEU A 170 14.53 1.04 -11.71
CA LEU A 170 14.22 1.26 -10.30
C LEU A 170 12.88 0.62 -9.89
N PHE A 171 11.90 0.53 -10.79
CA PHE A 171 10.58 -0.03 -10.52
C PHE A 171 10.59 -1.40 -9.79
N PRO A 172 11.27 -2.46 -10.29
CA PRO A 172 11.31 -3.74 -9.57
C PRO A 172 12.03 -3.65 -8.21
N ILE A 173 13.02 -2.75 -8.08
CA ILE A 173 13.73 -2.53 -6.82
C ILE A 173 12.79 -1.87 -5.81
N MET A 174 12.05 -0.83 -6.22
CA MET A 174 11.03 -0.17 -5.39
C MET A 174 9.94 -1.14 -4.93
N LEU A 175 9.45 -2.04 -5.79
CA LEU A 175 8.46 -3.05 -5.38
C LEU A 175 8.99 -3.98 -4.28
N ILE A 176 10.21 -4.50 -4.45
CA ILE A 176 10.84 -5.40 -3.47
C ILE A 176 11.04 -4.67 -2.14
N LEU A 177 11.70 -3.51 -2.17
CA LEU A 177 12.03 -2.73 -0.97
C LEU A 177 10.78 -2.21 -0.25
N CYS A 178 9.72 -1.83 -0.97
CA CYS A 178 8.42 -1.48 -0.39
C CYS A 178 7.79 -2.67 0.33
N SER A 179 7.80 -3.86 -0.28
CA SER A 179 7.22 -5.07 0.34
C SER A 179 8.01 -5.57 1.56
N TRP A 180 9.33 -5.32 1.58
CA TRP A 180 10.19 -5.63 2.72
C TRP A 180 9.92 -4.76 3.95
N PHE A 181 9.22 -3.63 3.82
CA PHE A 181 8.82 -2.85 4.99
C PHE A 181 7.95 -3.65 5.97
N ARG A 182 7.21 -4.67 5.50
CA ARG A 182 6.45 -5.59 6.36
C ARG A 182 7.31 -6.31 7.40
N MET A 183 8.63 -6.41 7.21
CA MET A 183 9.53 -7.07 8.16
C MET A 183 9.48 -6.45 9.57
N ILE A 184 9.08 -5.18 9.73
CA ILE A 184 8.91 -4.57 11.07
C ILE A 184 7.89 -5.31 11.96
N PHE A 185 6.90 -5.99 11.36
CA PHE A 185 5.89 -6.77 12.10
C PHE A 185 6.27 -8.25 12.24
N VAL A 186 7.21 -8.74 11.44
CA VAL A 186 7.64 -10.15 11.40
C VAL A 186 8.87 -10.36 12.27
N ILE A 187 9.82 -9.43 12.25
CA ILE A 187 11.05 -9.46 13.03
C ILE A 187 10.84 -8.57 14.24
N LEU A 188 10.84 -9.19 15.42
CA LEU A 188 10.53 -8.51 16.66
C LEU A 188 11.76 -7.69 17.08
N VAL A 189 11.57 -6.40 17.36
CA VAL A 189 12.67 -5.46 17.70
C VAL A 189 13.51 -5.92 18.89
N TYR A 190 12.91 -6.72 19.78
CA TYR A 190 13.54 -7.29 20.97
C TYR A 190 14.21 -8.66 20.74
N GLU A 191 14.06 -9.25 19.55
CA GLU A 191 14.77 -10.46 19.12
C GLU A 191 15.89 -10.11 18.13
N ASP A 192 15.59 -9.29 17.11
CA ASP A 192 16.57 -8.77 16.15
C ASP A 192 16.20 -7.36 15.69
N ALA A 193 16.68 -6.35 16.41
CA ALA A 193 16.57 -4.95 16.03
C ALA A 193 17.19 -4.63 14.65
N ARG A 194 18.18 -5.41 14.18
CA ARG A 194 18.86 -5.17 12.89
C ARG A 194 17.96 -5.59 11.74
N GLY A 195 17.41 -6.80 11.78
CA GLY A 195 16.44 -7.29 10.81
C GLY A 195 15.16 -6.45 10.80
N HIS A 196 14.66 -6.05 11.97
CA HIS A 196 13.54 -5.11 12.11
C HIS A 196 13.82 -3.78 11.38
N THR A 197 14.96 -3.15 11.67
CA THR A 197 15.36 -1.87 11.04
C THR A 197 15.62 -2.00 9.53
N ALA A 198 16.13 -3.15 9.07
CA ALA A 198 16.40 -3.39 7.66
C ALA A 198 15.13 -3.29 6.78
N GLY A 199 13.97 -3.66 7.31
CA GLY A 199 12.68 -3.44 6.64
C GLY A 199 12.38 -1.95 6.41
N PHE A 200 12.66 -1.12 7.43
CA PHE A 200 12.45 0.33 7.34
C PHE A 200 13.43 1.03 6.39
N LEU A 201 14.69 0.58 6.30
CA LEU A 201 15.63 1.06 5.28
C LEU A 201 15.11 0.84 3.84
N GLY A 202 14.40 -0.27 3.61
CA GLY A 202 13.74 -0.53 2.33
C GLY A 202 12.69 0.52 1.98
N LEU A 203 11.85 0.90 2.94
CA LEU A 203 10.89 1.98 2.74
C LEU A 203 11.59 3.32 2.45
N GLN A 204 12.62 3.69 3.23
CA GLN A 204 13.35 4.96 3.03
C GLN A 204 13.92 5.08 1.61
N LEU A 205 14.61 4.05 1.13
CA LEU A 205 15.14 4.02 -0.25
C LEU A 205 14.02 4.10 -1.30
N THR A 206 12.89 3.43 -1.05
CA THR A 206 11.71 3.50 -1.92
C THR A 206 11.17 4.93 -2.02
N LEU A 207 10.98 5.61 -0.90
CA LEU A 207 10.46 6.98 -0.86
C LEU A 207 11.43 7.98 -1.50
N MET A 208 12.74 7.85 -1.27
CA MET A 208 13.78 8.65 -1.94
C MET A 208 13.75 8.46 -3.47
N MET A 209 13.60 7.22 -3.95
CA MET A 209 13.49 6.94 -5.39
C MET A 209 12.21 7.52 -5.99
N VAL A 210 11.07 7.40 -5.31
CA VAL A 210 9.79 8.01 -5.72
C VAL A 210 9.89 9.53 -5.77
N ALA A 211 10.52 10.18 -4.78
CA ALA A 211 10.74 11.62 -4.78
C ALA A 211 11.59 12.06 -5.98
N CYS A 212 12.70 11.37 -6.25
CA CYS A 212 13.56 11.64 -7.40
C CYS A 212 12.81 11.48 -8.74
N LEU A 213 12.07 10.37 -8.90
CA LEU A 213 11.35 10.07 -10.14
C LEU A 213 10.21 11.06 -10.40
N ASN A 214 9.45 11.45 -9.38
CA ASN A 214 8.33 12.38 -9.54
C ASN A 214 8.80 13.80 -9.89
N VAL A 215 9.88 14.27 -9.27
CA VAL A 215 10.43 15.60 -9.56
C VAL A 215 11.07 15.64 -10.95
N TRP A 216 11.72 14.56 -11.39
CA TRP A 216 12.18 14.44 -12.77
C TRP A 216 10.99 14.34 -13.75
N TYR A 217 9.93 13.59 -13.42
CA TYR A 217 8.71 13.51 -14.24
C TYR A 217 8.05 14.88 -14.46
N ILE A 218 7.88 15.68 -13.40
CA ILE A 218 7.38 17.06 -13.46
C ILE A 218 8.24 17.91 -14.40
N SER A 219 9.56 17.75 -14.37
CA SER A 219 10.48 18.47 -15.24
C SER A 219 10.33 18.10 -16.72
N GLU A 220 10.25 16.80 -17.03
CA GLU A 220 10.13 16.28 -18.41
C GLU A 220 8.76 16.62 -19.03
N THR A 221 7.68 16.35 -18.29
CA THR A 221 6.29 16.56 -18.73
C THR A 221 5.83 18.01 -18.64
N LYS A 222 6.58 18.88 -17.94
CA LYS A 222 6.31 20.31 -17.76
C LYS A 222 5.02 20.60 -16.98
N LEU A 223 4.63 19.70 -16.07
CA LEU A 223 3.50 19.88 -15.16
C LEU A 223 3.59 21.22 -14.42
N GLU A 224 2.44 21.84 -14.19
CA GLU A 224 2.32 23.09 -13.45
C GLU A 224 1.07 23.12 -12.57
N TYR A 225 1.19 23.80 -11.43
CA TYR A 225 0.10 24.01 -10.48
C TYR A 225 -0.04 25.50 -10.18
N ASP A 226 -1.23 26.06 -10.43
CA ASP A 226 -1.52 27.50 -10.28
C ASP A 226 -1.22 28.00 -8.85
N ILE A 227 -1.50 27.17 -7.85
CA ILE A 227 -1.27 27.46 -6.42
C ILE A 227 0.21 27.70 -6.08
N LEU A 228 1.13 27.23 -6.93
CA LEU A 228 2.57 27.46 -6.80
C LEU A 228 3.06 28.60 -7.71
N GLY A 229 2.19 29.31 -8.41
CA GLY A 229 2.58 30.31 -9.42
C GLY A 229 2.97 29.68 -10.78
N GLY A 230 2.25 28.65 -11.19
CA GLY A 230 2.44 27.96 -12.48
C GLY A 230 3.78 27.24 -12.59
N ARG A 231 4.25 27.01 -13.82
CA ARG A 231 5.42 26.15 -14.10
C ARG A 231 6.69 26.54 -13.34
N ARG A 232 7.05 27.83 -13.29
CA ARG A 232 8.32 28.26 -12.65
C ARG A 232 8.31 27.96 -11.16
N GLY A 233 7.24 28.30 -10.46
CA GLY A 233 7.15 28.05 -9.02
C GLY A 233 6.93 26.57 -8.70
N THR A 234 6.23 25.83 -9.56
CA THR A 234 6.16 24.36 -9.50
C THR A 234 7.55 23.72 -9.54
N GLN A 235 8.37 24.11 -10.51
CA GLN A 235 9.76 23.61 -10.63
C GLN A 235 10.59 23.97 -9.39
N ILE A 236 10.55 25.23 -8.94
CA ILE A 236 11.30 25.68 -7.75
C ILE A 236 10.86 24.91 -6.49
N ALA A 237 9.55 24.80 -6.24
CA ALA A 237 9.02 24.09 -5.08
C ALA A 237 9.38 22.59 -5.11
N SER A 238 9.26 21.94 -6.27
CA SER A 238 9.62 20.53 -6.43
C SER A 238 11.12 20.26 -6.18
N LEU A 239 11.99 21.18 -6.61
CA LEU A 239 13.44 21.09 -6.39
C LEU A 239 13.81 21.37 -4.92
N ILE A 240 13.19 22.37 -4.28
CA ILE A 240 13.40 22.63 -2.84
C ILE A 240 12.96 21.43 -2.02
N TYR A 241 11.78 20.87 -2.30
CA TYR A 241 11.29 19.65 -1.66
C TYR A 241 12.31 18.51 -1.83
N LEU A 242 12.78 18.24 -3.06
CA LEU A 242 13.73 17.15 -3.32
C LEU A 242 15.06 17.34 -2.58
N VAL A 243 15.62 18.55 -2.56
CA VAL A 243 16.90 18.81 -1.89
C VAL A 243 16.76 18.63 -0.37
N CYS A 244 15.69 19.12 0.22
CA CYS A 244 15.43 18.96 1.65
C CYS A 244 15.14 17.50 2.02
N ASP A 245 14.28 16.82 1.25
CA ASP A 245 13.95 15.41 1.46
C ASP A 245 15.18 14.51 1.33
N LEU A 246 15.98 14.64 0.27
CA LEU A 246 17.20 13.85 0.11
C LEU A 246 18.23 14.14 1.22
N ALA A 247 18.33 15.39 1.70
CA ALA A 247 19.24 15.73 2.80
C ALA A 247 18.82 15.07 4.12
N VAL A 248 17.54 15.15 4.50
CA VAL A 248 17.06 14.50 5.73
C VAL A 248 17.03 12.98 5.60
N SER A 249 16.59 12.45 4.46
CA SER A 249 16.53 11.01 4.21
C SER A 249 17.92 10.37 4.14
N ALA A 250 18.93 11.02 3.52
CA ALA A 250 20.30 10.51 3.57
C ALA A 250 20.89 10.53 4.98
N THR A 251 20.56 11.55 5.78
CA THR A 251 20.99 11.64 7.19
C THR A 251 20.35 10.54 8.04
N LYS A 252 19.04 10.33 7.90
CA LYS A 252 18.26 9.29 8.58
C LYS A 252 18.71 7.88 8.17
N PHE A 253 18.87 7.63 6.87
CA PHE A 253 19.36 6.38 6.31
C PHE A 253 20.76 6.04 6.84
N TRP A 254 21.67 7.01 6.91
CA TRP A 254 23.02 6.80 7.45
C TRP A 254 23.01 6.42 8.94
N LEU A 255 22.13 7.05 9.74
CA LEU A 255 21.94 6.72 11.17
C LEU A 255 21.39 5.28 11.33
N ASP A 256 20.36 4.92 10.58
CA ASP A 256 19.71 3.62 10.67
C ASP A 256 20.58 2.48 10.08
N VAL A 257 21.43 2.76 9.08
CA VAL A 257 22.41 1.81 8.53
C VAL A 257 23.43 1.35 9.59
N HIS A 258 23.79 2.19 10.56
CA HIS A 258 24.69 1.76 11.65
C HIS A 258 24.07 0.62 12.47
N VAL A 259 22.78 0.75 12.80
CA VAL A 259 22.02 -0.28 13.51
C VAL A 259 21.98 -1.57 12.70
N VAL A 260 21.64 -1.50 11.41
CA VAL A 260 21.53 -2.69 10.54
C VAL A 260 22.87 -3.40 10.34
N LEU A 261 23.97 -2.65 10.21
CA LEU A 261 25.33 -3.21 10.14
C LEU A 261 25.85 -3.70 11.50
N GLY A 262 25.14 -3.41 12.59
CA GLY A 262 25.50 -3.85 13.93
C GLY A 262 26.58 -3.02 14.62
N TYR A 263 26.78 -1.78 14.17
CA TYR A 263 27.61 -0.79 14.84
C TYR A 263 26.82 -0.05 15.92
N ASP A 264 27.53 0.56 16.86
CA ASP A 264 26.92 1.47 17.84
C ASP A 264 26.25 2.65 17.14
N TYR A 265 25.13 3.12 17.69
CA TYR A 265 24.44 4.27 17.13
C TYR A 265 25.33 5.52 17.19
N PRO A 266 25.43 6.29 16.09
CA PRO A 266 26.40 7.39 16.00
C PRO A 266 26.27 8.39 17.14
N SER A 267 27.37 8.62 17.87
CA SER A 267 27.39 9.43 19.10
C SER A 267 26.98 10.91 18.90
N TRP A 268 27.00 11.42 17.66
CA TRP A 268 26.45 12.74 17.36
C TRP A 268 24.92 12.73 17.27
N GLY A 269 24.30 11.62 16.84
CA GLY A 269 22.85 11.41 16.86
C GLY A 269 22.28 11.39 18.27
N MET A 270 23.09 10.98 19.25
CA MET A 270 22.79 10.97 20.68
C MET A 270 22.93 12.33 21.38
N LYS A 271 23.42 13.38 20.70
CA LYS A 271 23.61 14.69 21.34
C LYS A 271 22.26 15.35 21.64
N PRO A 272 22.10 16.00 22.80
CA PRO A 272 20.85 16.68 23.15
C PRO A 272 20.66 17.96 22.31
N VAL A 273 19.41 18.20 21.92
CA VAL A 273 18.91 19.39 21.22
C VAL A 273 17.61 19.82 21.90
N GLY A 274 17.74 20.67 22.92
CA GLY A 274 16.61 21.01 23.80
C GLY A 274 16.20 19.80 24.64
N SER A 275 14.94 19.37 24.51
CA SER A 275 14.39 18.18 25.16
C SER A 275 14.56 16.88 24.36
N LEU A 276 15.01 16.97 23.10
CA LEU A 276 15.15 15.84 22.18
C LEU A 276 16.63 15.46 22.01
N VAL A 277 16.93 14.35 21.34
CA VAL A 277 18.26 14.09 20.77
C VAL A 277 18.30 14.42 19.27
N VAL A 278 19.50 14.59 18.69
CA VAL A 278 19.64 14.89 17.25
C VAL A 278 18.94 13.83 16.37
N GLY A 279 19.06 12.54 16.70
CA GLY A 279 18.43 11.45 15.95
C GLY A 279 16.90 11.54 15.92
N GLU A 280 16.28 11.92 17.04
CA GLU A 280 14.84 12.14 17.18
C GLU A 280 14.37 13.38 16.42
N CYS A 281 15.17 14.46 16.45
CA CYS A 281 14.93 15.65 15.63
C CYS A 281 14.98 15.31 14.13
N VAL A 282 15.96 14.50 13.69
CA VAL A 282 16.03 13.99 12.31
C VAL A 282 14.81 13.13 11.98
N ASP A 283 14.34 12.28 12.89
CA ASP A 283 13.14 11.45 12.71
C ASP A 283 11.87 12.29 12.50
N HIS A 284 11.66 13.32 13.33
CA HIS A 284 10.54 14.25 13.17
C HIS A 284 10.58 15.04 11.86
N VAL A 285 11.75 15.55 11.44
CA VAL A 285 11.89 16.23 10.15
C VAL A 285 11.71 15.23 9.00
N TRP A 286 12.20 14.01 9.13
CA TRP A 286 12.01 12.95 8.13
C TRP A 286 10.52 12.65 7.93
N MET A 287 9.77 12.47 9.02
CA MET A 287 8.31 12.27 9.00
C MET A 287 7.55 13.43 8.33
N LEU A 288 7.99 14.67 8.53
CA LEU A 288 7.43 15.83 7.82
C LEU A 288 7.60 15.69 6.29
N PHE A 289 8.80 15.35 5.83
CA PHE A 289 9.10 15.22 4.39
C PHE A 289 8.59 13.92 3.76
N ASN A 290 8.44 12.83 4.51
CA ASN A 290 8.12 11.50 3.99
C ASN A 290 6.71 10.99 4.31
N ALA A 291 5.99 11.58 5.27
CA ALA A 291 4.62 11.17 5.63
C ALA A 291 3.58 12.32 5.64
N ILE A 292 3.97 13.55 5.99
CA ILE A 292 3.04 14.70 6.05
C ILE A 292 2.97 15.44 4.71
N LEU A 293 4.08 15.98 4.21
CA LEU A 293 4.11 16.69 2.93
C LEU A 293 3.66 15.79 1.75
N PRO A 294 4.03 14.51 1.66
CA PRO A 294 3.55 13.61 0.61
C PRO A 294 2.04 13.37 0.60
N LEU A 295 1.37 13.42 1.75
CA LEU A 295 -0.10 13.35 1.84
C LEU A 295 -0.73 14.58 1.18
N ILE A 296 -0.22 15.78 1.49
CA ILE A 296 -0.70 17.05 0.92
C ILE A 296 -0.40 17.13 -0.58
N ILE A 297 0.83 16.76 -0.99
CA ILE A 297 1.26 16.75 -2.39
C ILE A 297 0.41 15.79 -3.21
N SER A 298 0.23 14.54 -2.76
CA SER A 298 -0.59 13.55 -3.47
C SER A 298 -2.06 13.96 -3.55
N TYR A 299 -2.62 14.58 -2.51
CA TYR A 299 -3.94 15.20 -2.59
C TYR A 299 -4.02 16.25 -3.70
N VAL A 300 -3.12 17.25 -3.71
CA VAL A 300 -3.11 18.31 -4.74
C VAL A 300 -2.95 17.74 -6.15
N ARG A 301 -2.03 16.78 -6.33
CA ARG A 301 -1.78 16.13 -7.63
C ARG A 301 -2.97 15.29 -8.10
N SER A 302 -3.63 14.57 -7.18
CA SER A 302 -4.84 13.77 -7.48
C SER A 302 -5.97 14.58 -8.13
N GLN A 303 -6.08 15.88 -7.79
CA GLN A 303 -7.11 16.78 -8.31
C GLN A 303 -6.71 17.49 -9.61
N LYS A 304 -5.47 17.32 -10.10
CA LYS A 304 -4.89 18.15 -11.16
C LYS A 304 -4.27 17.35 -12.32
N GLU A 305 -3.82 16.13 -12.10
CA GLU A 305 -3.26 15.28 -13.16
C GLU A 305 -4.34 14.47 -13.90
N GLN A 306 -4.02 13.97 -15.09
CA GLN A 306 -4.94 13.17 -15.89
C GLN A 306 -4.97 11.71 -15.39
N PRO A 307 -6.15 11.10 -15.18
CA PRO A 307 -6.25 9.70 -14.79
C PRO A 307 -5.82 8.77 -15.93
N LEU A 308 -5.46 7.54 -15.55
CA LEU A 308 -5.34 6.41 -16.47
C LEU A 308 -6.73 5.87 -16.77
N GLU A 309 -7.22 6.07 -17.99
CA GLU A 309 -8.45 5.45 -18.46
C GLU A 309 -8.22 3.97 -18.76
N ILE A 310 -8.80 3.09 -17.94
CA ILE A 310 -8.80 1.65 -18.17
C ILE A 310 -10.11 1.29 -18.88
N THR A 311 -10.04 1.03 -20.18
CA THR A 311 -11.16 0.51 -20.96
C THR A 311 -11.12 -1.03 -20.96
N ILE A 312 -12.13 -1.65 -20.35
CA ILE A 312 -12.39 -3.08 -20.48
C ILE A 312 -13.41 -3.27 -21.60
N ASP A 313 -12.97 -3.90 -22.67
CA ASP A 313 -13.85 -4.33 -23.75
C ASP A 313 -14.61 -5.59 -23.33
N LEU A 314 -15.94 -5.48 -23.22
CA LEU A 314 -16.84 -6.59 -22.91
C LEU A 314 -17.46 -7.21 -24.19
N GLN A 315 -16.96 -6.87 -25.39
CA GLN A 315 -17.39 -7.53 -26.62
C GLN A 315 -17.32 -9.05 -26.48
N ALA A 316 -18.41 -9.70 -26.88
CA ALA A 316 -18.50 -11.16 -26.83
C ALA A 316 -17.31 -11.78 -27.60
N PRO A 317 -16.64 -12.80 -27.04
CA PRO A 317 -15.52 -13.45 -27.70
C PRO A 317 -15.85 -13.84 -29.14
N LYS A 318 -14.88 -13.70 -30.07
CA LYS A 318 -15.10 -13.90 -31.51
C LYS A 318 -15.79 -15.24 -31.86
N TYR A 319 -15.56 -16.30 -31.08
CA TYR A 319 -16.22 -17.59 -31.27
C TYR A 319 -17.70 -17.59 -30.89
N ILE A 320 -18.13 -16.78 -29.90
CA ILE A 320 -19.55 -16.59 -29.58
C ILE A 320 -20.23 -15.79 -30.70
N LEU A 321 -19.60 -14.70 -31.15
CA LEU A 321 -20.10 -13.92 -32.29
C LEU A 321 -20.19 -14.77 -33.57
N GLN A 322 -19.24 -15.67 -33.79
CA GLN A 322 -19.29 -16.61 -34.91
C GLN A 322 -20.44 -17.62 -34.75
N ARG A 323 -20.62 -18.22 -33.56
CA ARG A 323 -21.71 -19.16 -33.29
C ARG A 323 -23.09 -18.53 -33.44
N ILE A 324 -23.25 -17.27 -33.01
CA ILE A 324 -24.48 -16.49 -33.22
C ILE A 324 -24.73 -16.33 -34.72
N ARG A 325 -23.72 -15.93 -35.51
CA ARG A 325 -23.84 -15.81 -36.98
C ARG A 325 -24.14 -17.14 -37.68
N GLU A 326 -23.63 -18.25 -37.17
CA GLU A 326 -23.93 -19.59 -37.70
C GLU A 326 -25.40 -19.97 -37.40
N GLN A 327 -25.88 -19.74 -36.18
CA GLN A 327 -27.28 -19.94 -35.80
C GLN A 327 -28.24 -18.99 -36.56
N GLU A 328 -27.83 -17.75 -36.82
CA GLU A 328 -28.58 -16.80 -37.64
C GLU A 328 -28.65 -17.24 -39.11
N LYS A 329 -27.60 -17.87 -39.65
CA LYS A 329 -27.66 -18.47 -41.00
C LYS A 329 -28.61 -19.65 -41.04
N GLU A 330 -28.45 -20.62 -40.14
CA GLU A 330 -29.33 -21.80 -40.04
C GLU A 330 -30.80 -21.40 -39.85
N ALA A 331 -31.08 -20.33 -39.10
CA ALA A 331 -32.43 -19.82 -38.89
C ALA A 331 -33.04 -19.09 -40.10
N ASN A 332 -32.23 -18.67 -41.07
CA ASN A 332 -32.66 -17.92 -42.26
C ASN A 332 -32.62 -18.75 -43.56
N GLU A 333 -32.09 -19.98 -43.53
CA GLU A 333 -32.18 -20.89 -44.68
C GLU A 333 -33.64 -21.40 -44.84
N PRO A 334 -34.21 -21.37 -46.07
CA PRO A 334 -35.56 -21.85 -46.30
C PRO A 334 -35.64 -23.37 -46.08
N PRO A 335 -36.76 -23.90 -45.55
CA PRO A 335 -36.91 -25.33 -45.33
C PRO A 335 -36.78 -26.09 -46.66
N VAL A 336 -35.88 -27.07 -46.69
CA VAL A 336 -35.68 -27.94 -47.86
C VAL A 336 -36.95 -28.80 -48.04
N PRO A 337 -37.57 -28.80 -49.24
CA PRO A 337 -38.84 -29.48 -49.50
C PRO A 337 -38.73 -31.02 -49.60
#